data_AF-A0A2E5EA77-F1
#
_entry.id   AF-A0A2E5EA77-F1
#
_cell.length_a   1.000
_cell.length_b   1.000
_cell.length_c   1.000
_cell.angle_alpha   90.00
_cell.angle_beta   90.00
_cell.angle_gamma   90.00
#
_symmetry.space_group_name_H-M   'P 1'
#
loop_
_entity.id
_entity.type
_entity.pdbx_description
1 polymer ?
#
loop_
_entity_poly.entity_id
_entity_poly.type
_entity_poly.pdbx_seq_one_letter_code
_entity_poly.pdbx_strand_id
1 'polypeptide(L)'
;MRIWKIIHGMRMNFGFLILGLLIAEGVLAFLLMFMFPPASLLLVFLGLATIALSIPAQGLLSLIDRSLARLLRIEMPPLEGDESGMP
;
A
#
# COMPACT_ATOMS: atom_id res chain seq x y z
N MET A 1 3.18 16.22 15.28
CA MET A 1 3.59 16.63 13.91
C MET A 1 4.35 15.56 13.12
N ARG A 2 5.39 14.89 13.65
CA ARG A 2 6.16 13.86 12.89
C ARG A 2 5.34 12.62 12.48
N ILE A 3 4.50 12.10 13.38
CA ILE A 3 3.71 10.87 13.15
C ILE A 3 2.70 11.05 12.01
N TRP A 4 2.04 12.22 11.92
CA TRP A 4 1.12 12.54 10.83
C TRP A 4 1.82 12.61 9.47
N LYS A 5 3.00 13.24 9.38
CA LYS A 5 3.81 13.27 8.15
C LYS A 5 4.22 11.85 7.69
N ILE A 6 4.53 10.96 8.63
CA ILE A 6 4.89 9.56 8.32
C ILE A 6 3.68 8.80 7.81
N ILE A 7 2.51 8.92 8.47
CA ILE A 7 1.27 8.25 8.03
C ILE A 7 0.81 8.77 6.67
N HIS A 8 0.86 10.09 6.47
CA HIS A 8 0.49 10.73 5.21
C HIS A 8 1.47 10.37 4.08
N GLY A 9 2.78 10.33 4.37
CA GLY A 9 3.80 9.88 3.43
C GLY A 9 3.65 8.39 3.08
N MET A 10 3.33 7.54 4.05
CA MET A 10 3.02 6.12 3.80
C MET A 10 1.75 5.96 2.96
N ARG A 11 0.72 6.80 3.16
CA ARG A 11 -0.50 6.77 2.35
C ARG A 11 -0.21 7.13 0.89
N MET A 12 0.54 8.21 0.64
CA MET A 12 0.89 8.62 -0.73
C MET A 12 1.75 7.57 -1.45
N ASN A 13 2.65 6.89 -0.73
CA ASN A 13 3.56 5.92 -1.31
C ASN A 13 3.09 4.46 -1.14
N PHE A 14 1.89 4.22 -0.61
CA PHE A 14 1.43 2.88 -0.26
C PHE A 14 1.44 1.94 -1.48
N GLY A 15 0.99 2.44 -2.63
CA GLY A 15 1.04 1.69 -3.89
C GLY A 15 2.47 1.32 -4.30
N PHE A 16 3.42 2.25 -4.21
CA PHE A 16 4.83 2.01 -4.52
C PHE A 16 5.49 1.04 -3.53
N LEU A 17 5.14 1.11 -2.24
CA LEU A 17 5.64 0.19 -1.22
C LEU A 17 5.16 -1.24 -1.45
N ILE A 18 3.87 -1.42 -1.75
CA ILE A 18 3.31 -2.74 -2.08
C ILE A 18 3.94 -3.27 -3.37
N LEU A 19 4.07 -2.44 -4.40
CA LEU A 19 4.71 -2.82 -5.66
C LEU A 19 6.16 -3.27 -5.44
N GLY A 20 6.94 -2.50 -4.68
CA GLY A 20 8.33 -2.85 -4.35
C GLY A 20 8.44 -4.16 -3.57
N LEU A 21 7.52 -4.38 -2.61
CA LEU A 21 7.45 -5.62 -1.84
C LEU A 21 7.15 -6.83 -2.74
N LEU A 22 6.18 -6.70 -3.66
CA LEU A 22 5.84 -7.77 -4.60
C LEU A 22 6.98 -8.10 -5.56
N ILE A 23 7.70 -7.09 -6.05
CA ILE A 23 8.88 -7.32 -6.91
C ILE A 23 9.95 -8.08 -6.15
N ALA A 24 10.22 -7.70 -4.89
CA ALA A 24 11.19 -8.39 -4.05
C ALA A 24 10.77 -9.85 -3.77
N GLU A 25 9.50 -10.10 -3.45
CA GLU A 25 8.96 -11.45 -3.31
C GLU A 25 9.07 -12.25 -4.60
N GLY A 26 8.78 -11.65 -5.76
CA GLY A 26 8.90 -12.30 -7.06
C GLY A 26 10.33 -12.72 -7.39
N VAL A 27 11.31 -11.86 -7.13
CA VAL A 27 12.75 -12.19 -7.28
C VAL A 27 13.14 -13.32 -6.33
N LEU A 28 12.71 -13.26 -5.08
CA LEU A 28 13.01 -14.30 -4.09
C LEU A 28 12.37 -15.64 -4.45
N ALA A 29 11.11 -15.64 -4.90
CA ALA A 29 10.40 -16.82 -5.36
C ALA A 29 11.09 -17.44 -6.59
N PHE A 30 11.55 -16.61 -7.53
CA PHE A 30 12.32 -17.08 -8.67
C PHE A 30 13.62 -17.77 -8.26
N LEU A 31 14.38 -17.19 -7.33
CA LEU A 31 15.60 -17.83 -6.81
C LEU A 31 15.29 -19.15 -6.09
N LEU A 32 14.23 -19.17 -5.28
CA LEU A 32 13.81 -20.36 -4.55
C LEU A 32 13.28 -21.47 -5.45
N MET A 33 12.79 -21.16 -6.65
CA MET A 33 12.37 -22.19 -7.60
C MET A 33 13.51 -23.16 -7.94
N PHE A 34 14.76 -22.70 -7.95
CA PHE A 34 15.93 -23.52 -8.24
C PHE A 34 16.51 -24.23 -7.01
N MET A 35 16.31 -23.69 -5.81
CA MET A 35 16.86 -24.25 -4.57
C MET A 35 15.85 -25.14 -3.82
N PHE A 36 14.60 -24.70 -3.73
CA PHE A 36 13.52 -25.35 -2.99
C PHE A 36 12.15 -24.98 -3.59
N PRO A 37 11.70 -25.71 -4.64
CA PRO A 37 10.47 -25.42 -5.39
C PRO A 37 9.20 -25.26 -4.55
N PRO A 38 9.00 -25.96 -3.42
CA PRO A 38 7.81 -25.74 -2.60
C PRO A 38 7.74 -24.33 -2.00
N ALA A 39 8.87 -23.71 -1.65
CA ALA A 39 8.87 -22.37 -1.07
C ALA A 39 8.56 -21.27 -2.09
N SER A 40 8.94 -21.43 -3.36
CA SER A 40 8.58 -20.44 -4.38
C SER A 40 7.06 -20.39 -4.56
N LEU A 41 6.39 -21.54 -4.54
CA LEU A 41 4.93 -21.64 -4.57
C LEU A 41 4.28 -20.95 -3.35
N LEU A 42 4.82 -21.17 -2.15
CA LEU A 42 4.34 -20.49 -0.94
C LEU A 42 4.49 -18.97 -1.02
N LEU A 43 5.61 -18.46 -1.57
CA LEU A 43 5.82 -17.03 -1.77
C LEU A 43 4.86 -16.42 -2.78
N VAL A 44 4.50 -17.15 -3.84
CA VAL A 44 3.48 -16.68 -4.78
C VAL A 44 2.12 -16.54 -4.08
N PHE A 45 1.73 -17.52 -3.25
CA PHE A 45 0.51 -17.41 -2.45
C PHE A 45 0.58 -16.27 -1.43
N LEU A 46 1.74 -16.03 -0.82
CA LEU A 46 1.96 -14.91 0.08
C LEU A 46 1.80 -13.57 -0.65
N GLY A 47 2.35 -13.43 -1.86
CA GLY A 47 2.18 -12.24 -2.68
C GLY A 47 0.73 -11.99 -3.08
N LEU A 48 -0.02 -13.05 -3.44
CA LEU A 48 -1.47 -12.95 -3.71
C LEU A 48 -2.25 -12.52 -2.46
N ALA A 49 -1.92 -13.08 -1.30
CA ALA A 49 -2.52 -12.68 -0.04
C ALA A 49 -2.20 -11.21 0.29
N THR A 50 -0.97 -10.76 0.03
CA THR A 50 -0.54 -9.36 0.20
C THR A 50 -1.34 -8.42 -0.70
N ILE A 51 -1.60 -8.78 -1.96
CA ILE A 51 -2.49 -8.02 -2.84
C ILE A 51 -3.90 -7.96 -2.25
N ALA A 52 -4.46 -9.10 -1.85
CA ALA A 52 -5.81 -9.16 -1.28
C ALA A 52 -5.95 -8.30 -0.01
N LEU A 53 -4.91 -8.29 0.84
CA LEU A 53 -4.82 -7.48 2.06
C LEU A 53 -4.54 -6.00 1.79
N SER A 54 -3.94 -5.66 0.64
CA SER A 54 -3.63 -4.27 0.30
C SER A 54 -4.89 -3.42 0.13
N ILE A 55 -5.99 -4.01 -0.35
CA ILE A 55 -7.28 -3.33 -0.56
C ILE A 55 -7.90 -2.86 0.78
N PRO A 56 -8.14 -3.74 1.78
CA PRO A 56 -8.64 -3.29 3.08
C PRO A 56 -7.63 -2.43 3.82
N ALA A 57 -6.32 -2.65 3.63
CA ALA A 57 -5.28 -1.80 4.23
C ALA A 57 -5.32 -0.35 3.71
N GLN A 58 -5.53 -0.14 2.41
CA GLN A 58 -5.73 1.21 1.84
C GLN A 58 -7.00 1.87 2.39
N GLY A 59 -8.08 1.10 2.53
CA GLY A 59 -9.33 1.57 3.13
C GLY A 59 -9.11 2.03 4.58
N LEU A 60 -8.41 1.22 5.37
CA LEU A 60 -8.11 1.54 6.77
C LEU A 60 -7.17 2.76 6.89
N LEU A 61 -6.13 2.84 6.06
CA LEU A 61 -5.25 4.01 6.00
C LEU A 61 -6.03 5.28 5.66
N SER A 62 -6.98 5.21 4.73
CA SER A 62 -7.80 6.35 4.35
C SER A 62 -8.76 6.78 5.47
N LEU A 63 -9.29 5.83 6.26
CA LEU A 63 -10.10 6.12 7.44
C LEU A 63 -9.27 6.77 8.56
N ILE A 64 -8.05 6.27 8.78
CA ILE A 64 -7.13 6.82 9.78
C ILE A 64 -6.70 8.24 9.38
N ASP A 65 -6.35 8.46 8.11
CA ASP A 65 -5.95 9.78 7.59
C ASP A 65 -7.10 10.81 7.73
N ARG A 66 -8.33 10.43 7.33
CA ARG A 66 -9.52 11.27 7.51
C ARG A 66 -9.83 11.55 8.98
N SER A 67 -9.67 10.56 9.85
CA SER A 67 -9.90 10.71 11.29
C SER A 67 -8.84 11.60 11.94
N LEU A 68 -7.57 11.44 11.58
CA LEU A 68 -6.47 12.28 12.08
C LEU A 68 -6.62 13.72 11.62
N ALA A 69 -7.01 13.95 10.37
CA ALA A 69 -7.19 15.29 9.84
C ALA A 69 -8.39 16.01 10.46
N ARG A 70 -9.50 15.30 10.76
CA ARG A 70 -10.59 15.85 11.58
C ARG A 70 -10.12 16.19 13.00
N LEU A 71 -9.33 15.33 13.62
CA LEU A 71 -8.81 15.52 14.98
C LEU A 71 -7.84 16.72 15.05
N LEU A 72 -7.05 16.93 14.00
CA LEU A 72 -6.03 17.98 13.94
C LEU A 72 -6.54 19.31 13.36
N ARG A 73 -7.81 19.41 12.94
CA ARG A 73 -8.40 20.60 12.25
C ARG A 73 -7.53 21.14 11.10
N ILE A 74 -6.82 20.25 10.40
CA ILE A 74 -6.08 20.61 9.20
C ILE A 74 -7.05 20.45 8.02
N GLU A 75 -7.32 21.53 7.30
CA GLU A 75 -8.01 21.46 6.00
C GLU A 75 -7.20 20.53 5.10
N MET A 76 -7.74 19.33 4.85
CA MET A 76 -7.14 18.41 3.90
C MET A 76 -7.22 19.06 2.52
N PRO A 77 -6.09 19.26 1.81
CA PRO A 77 -6.18 19.60 0.40
C PRO A 77 -6.97 18.49 -0.31
N PRO A 78 -7.83 18.86 -1.28
CA PRO A 78 -8.64 17.90 -2.01
C PRO A 78 -7.72 16.83 -2.61
N LEU A 79 -8.19 15.60 -2.59
CA LEU A 79 -7.53 14.49 -3.29
C LEU A 79 -7.44 14.90 -4.77
N GLU A 80 -6.23 15.22 -5.24
CA GLU A 80 -5.95 15.35 -6.68
C GLU A 80 -6.49 14.10 -7.37
N GLY A 81 -7.54 14.29 -8.17
CA GLY A 81 -8.35 13.22 -8.73
C GLY A 81 -9.79 13.61 -9.07
N ASP A 82 -10.25 14.82 -8.70
CA ASP A 82 -11.53 15.38 -9.20
C ASP A 82 -11.31 16.32 -10.39
N GLU A 83 -10.53 15.86 -11.38
CA GLU A 83 -10.46 16.48 -12.72
C GLU A 83 -11.51 15.87 -13.66
N SER A 84 -12.66 15.42 -13.12
CA SER A 84 -13.84 15.05 -13.91
C SER A 84 -14.81 16.24 -14.05
N GLY A 85 -14.27 17.46 -14.12
CA GLY A 85 -14.97 18.61 -14.68
C GLY A 85 -15.08 18.44 -16.20
N MET A 86 -16.00 17.58 -16.64
CA MET A 86 -16.52 17.68 -18.01
C MET A 86 -17.19 19.06 -18.16
N PRO A 87 -16.98 19.75 -19.30
CA PRO A 87 -17.81 20.87 -19.69
C PRO A 87 -19.26 20.44 -19.96
#